data_AF-A0A0E3JRG9-F1
#
_entry.id   AF-A0A0E3JRG9-F1
#
_cell.length_a   1.000
_cell.length_b   1.000
_cell.length_c   1.000
_cell.angle_alpha   90.00
_cell.angle_beta   90.00
_cell.angle_gamma   90.00
#
_symmetry.space_group_name_H-M   'P 1'
#
loop_
_entity.id
_entity.type
_entity.pdbx_description
1 polymer ?
#
loop_
_entity_poly.entity_id
_entity_poly.type
_entity_poly.pdbx_seq_one_letter_code
_entity_poly.pdbx_strand_id
1 'polypeptide(L)'
;MNNYEQAVRELAPCGNDCSRCVSYENSKIVLLSKELNENLANFENMAKKIKSFMPIFNHYEEFLAILKHFSKGNCPGCRFSDKPICQCSINKCHKKQKVDFCFQCSKYPCNPTIYNESLCKIWKKNNDDMKNVGVENFYIAQKEKTRY
;
A
#
# COMPACT_ATOMS: atom_id res chain seq x y z
N MET A 1 -3.29 3.26 -21.27
CA MET A 1 -3.30 4.18 -20.11
C MET A 1 -2.01 4.97 -20.11
N ASN A 2 -2.09 6.29 -20.00
CA ASN A 2 -0.91 7.14 -19.80
C ASN A 2 -0.40 7.08 -18.35
N ASN A 3 0.74 7.71 -18.04
CA ASN A 3 1.33 7.67 -16.70
C ASN A 3 0.43 8.33 -15.65
N TYR A 4 -0.32 9.38 -16.03
CA TYR A 4 -1.26 10.04 -15.14
C TYR A 4 -2.41 9.11 -14.70
N GLU A 5 -3.06 8.43 -15.64
CA GLU A 5 -4.15 7.49 -15.36
C GLU A 5 -3.67 6.33 -14.47
N GLN A 6 -2.47 5.82 -14.71
CA GLN A 6 -1.83 4.82 -13.85
C GLN A 6 -1.58 5.38 -12.45
N ALA A 7 -1.05 6.60 -12.34
CA ALA A 7 -0.82 7.26 -11.07
C ALA A 7 -2.12 7.43 -10.28
N VAL A 8 -3.21 7.87 -10.93
CA VAL A 8 -4.54 7.97 -10.29
C VAL A 8 -5.00 6.59 -9.80
N ARG A 9 -4.82 5.53 -10.59
CA ARG A 9 -5.22 4.17 -10.20
C ARG A 9 -4.43 3.62 -9.02
N GLU A 10 -3.12 3.84 -8.99
CA GLU A 10 -2.20 3.17 -8.08
C GLU A 10 -1.84 4.01 -6.84
N LEU A 11 -1.92 5.33 -6.93
CA LEU A 11 -1.71 6.22 -5.81
C LEU A 11 -3.05 6.55 -5.13
N ALA A 12 -3.03 6.51 -3.80
CA ALA A 12 -4.08 7.08 -2.98
C ALA A 12 -4.17 8.61 -3.22
N PRO A 13 -5.30 9.25 -2.90
CA PRO A 13 -5.42 10.71 -3.00
C PRO A 13 -4.42 11.47 -2.11
N CYS A 14 -3.88 10.80 -1.08
CA CYS A 14 -2.79 11.32 -0.25
C CYS A 14 -1.38 11.18 -0.86
N GLY A 15 -1.26 10.58 -2.04
CA GLY A 15 0.02 10.29 -2.71
C GLY A 15 0.70 8.99 -2.28
N ASN A 16 0.14 8.25 -1.30
CA ASN A 16 0.69 6.94 -0.92
C ASN A 16 0.45 5.89 -2.01
N ASP A 17 1.46 5.05 -2.26
CA ASP A 17 1.41 4.09 -3.34
C ASP A 17 0.70 2.77 -2.99
N CYS A 18 -0.61 2.72 -3.22
CA CYS A 18 -1.43 1.56 -2.95
C CYS A 18 -0.99 0.31 -3.72
N SER A 19 -0.33 0.43 -4.88
CA SER A 19 0.14 -0.72 -5.69
C SER A 19 1.10 -1.65 -4.94
N ARG A 20 1.67 -1.20 -3.81
CA ARG A 20 2.56 -1.99 -2.96
C ARG A 20 2.05 -2.14 -1.52
N CYS A 21 0.79 -1.81 -1.26
CA CYS A 21 0.20 -1.94 0.08
C CYS A 21 -0.09 -3.41 0.43
N VAL A 22 0.32 -3.86 1.63
CA VAL A 22 0.07 -5.24 2.13
C VAL A 22 -1.41 -5.63 2.16
N SER A 23 -2.33 -4.66 2.17
CA SER A 23 -3.77 -4.93 2.23
C SER A 23 -4.49 -4.75 0.88
N TYR A 24 -3.90 -4.07 -0.11
CA TYR A 24 -4.57 -3.81 -1.39
C TYR A 24 -4.58 -5.08 -2.23
N GLU A 25 -5.77 -5.53 -2.65
CA GLU A 25 -5.98 -6.85 -3.27
C GLU A 25 -5.16 -7.08 -4.55
N ASN A 26 -4.89 -6.00 -5.30
CA ASN A 26 -4.09 -6.04 -6.53
C ASN A 26 -2.65 -5.53 -6.31
N SER A 27 -2.17 -5.49 -5.07
CA SER A 27 -0.80 -5.04 -4.80
C SER A 27 0.22 -6.11 -5.11
N LYS A 28 1.44 -5.68 -5.44
CA LYS A 28 2.57 -6.59 -5.65
C LYS A 28 2.83 -7.50 -4.43
N ILE A 29 2.63 -6.99 -3.21
CA ILE A 29 2.85 -7.78 -1.99
C ILE A 29 1.80 -8.88 -1.87
N VAL A 30 0.51 -8.57 -2.06
CA VAL A 30 -0.56 -9.57 -1.93
C VAL A 30 -0.39 -10.66 -2.99
N LEU A 31 -0.11 -10.27 -4.24
CA LEU A 31 0.08 -11.21 -5.34
C LEU A 31 1.28 -12.13 -5.12
N LEU A 32 2.45 -11.58 -4.78
CA LEU A 32 3.64 -12.38 -4.48
C LEU A 32 3.46 -13.26 -3.24
N SER A 33 2.71 -12.79 -2.24
CA SER A 33 2.45 -13.57 -1.03
C SER A 33 1.51 -14.75 -1.30
N LYS A 34 0.53 -14.60 -2.21
CA LYS A 34 -0.31 -15.71 -2.69
C LYS A 34 0.55 -16.74 -3.41
N GLU A 35 1.33 -16.31 -4.39
CA GLU A 35 2.20 -17.18 -5.18
C GLU A 35 3.20 -17.92 -4.29
N LEU A 36 3.88 -17.23 -3.36
CA LEU A 36 4.82 -17.86 -2.45
C LEU A 36 4.13 -18.85 -1.50
N ASN A 37 2.94 -18.51 -0.98
CA ASN A 37 2.17 -19.41 -0.11
C ASN A 37 1.73 -20.69 -0.85
N GLU A 38 1.37 -20.59 -2.13
CA GLU A 38 1.02 -21.74 -2.97
C GLU A 38 2.25 -22.61 -3.26
N ASN A 39 3.39 -22.00 -3.61
CA ASN A 39 4.63 -22.72 -3.90
C ASN A 39 5.27 -23.39 -2.67
N LEU A 40 4.95 -22.91 -1.45
CA LEU A 40 5.42 -23.50 -0.20
C LEU A 40 4.46 -24.54 0.39
N ALA A 41 3.46 -25.01 -0.37
CA ALA A 41 2.53 -26.03 0.09
C ALA A 41 3.28 -27.29 0.61
N ASN A 42 2.94 -27.73 1.82
CA ASN A 42 3.53 -28.87 2.52
C ASN A 42 5.01 -28.72 2.95
N PHE A 43 5.62 -27.53 2.78
CA PHE A 43 7.03 -27.31 3.14
C PHE A 43 7.26 -27.37 4.67
N GLU A 44 6.23 -27.26 5.50
CA GLU A 44 6.31 -27.49 6.95
C GLU A 44 6.92 -28.86 7.30
N ASN A 45 6.72 -29.87 6.46
CA ASN A 45 7.30 -31.19 6.64
C ASN A 45 8.82 -31.18 6.43
N MET A 46 9.30 -30.35 5.49
CA MET A 46 10.71 -30.14 5.27
C MET A 46 11.32 -29.28 6.38
N ALA A 47 10.66 -28.17 6.74
CA ALA A 47 11.10 -27.28 7.82
C ALA A 47 11.36 -28.04 9.13
N LYS A 48 10.46 -28.98 9.51
CA LYS A 48 10.64 -29.85 10.68
C LYS A 48 11.89 -30.72 10.64
N LYS A 49 12.32 -31.17 9.45
CA LYS A 49 13.50 -32.03 9.27
C LYS A 49 14.81 -31.23 9.31
N ILE A 50 14.80 -30.02 8.76
CA ILE A 50 16.02 -29.22 8.56
C ILE A 50 16.29 -28.25 9.71
N LYS A 51 15.32 -28.00 10.61
CA LYS A 51 15.49 -27.05 11.73
C LYS A 51 16.63 -27.40 12.70
N SER A 52 17.08 -28.66 12.74
CA SER A 52 18.21 -29.09 13.58
C SER A 52 19.56 -28.51 13.13
N PHE A 53 19.76 -28.31 11.83
CA PHE A 53 20.99 -27.75 11.26
C PHE A 53 20.77 -26.40 10.56
N MET A 54 19.51 -25.97 10.38
CA MET A 54 19.12 -24.63 9.94
C MET A 54 18.12 -24.02 10.94
N PRO A 55 18.60 -23.45 12.07
CA PRO A 55 17.74 -23.05 13.18
C PRO A 55 16.66 -22.01 12.85
N ILE A 56 16.79 -21.27 11.75
CA ILE A 56 15.76 -20.33 11.27
C ILE A 56 14.39 -20.99 11.07
N PHE A 57 14.36 -22.29 10.72
CA PHE A 57 13.12 -23.03 10.53
C PHE A 57 12.40 -23.39 11.84
N ASN A 58 12.97 -23.05 13.00
CA ASN A 58 12.20 -23.06 14.25
C ASN A 58 11.06 -22.03 14.24
N HIS A 59 11.13 -21.01 13.37
CA HIS A 59 10.12 -19.95 13.24
C HIS A 59 9.24 -20.09 11.99
N TYR A 60 9.19 -21.29 11.40
CA TYR A 60 8.50 -21.49 10.13
C TYR A 60 6.98 -21.29 10.25
N GLU A 61 6.38 -21.66 11.38
CA GLU A 61 4.94 -21.50 11.59
C GLU A 61 4.54 -20.01 11.68
N GLU A 62 5.33 -19.20 12.37
CA GLU A 62 5.15 -17.75 12.48
C GLU A 62 5.34 -17.06 11.13
N PHE A 63 6.38 -17.46 10.37
CA PHE A 63 6.58 -17.00 9.00
C PHE A 63 5.36 -17.32 8.13
N LEU A 64 4.87 -18.56 8.18
CA LEU A 64 3.73 -19.01 7.39
C LEU A 64 2.44 -18.27 7.79
N ALA A 65 2.25 -17.96 9.07
CA ALA A 65 1.11 -17.18 9.55
C ALA A 65 1.12 -15.74 8.98
N ILE A 66 2.27 -15.08 8.97
CA ILE A 66 2.44 -13.74 8.39
C ILE A 66 2.24 -13.78 6.86
N LEU A 67 2.83 -14.76 6.19
CA LEU A 67 2.68 -14.93 4.74
C LEU A 67 1.22 -15.14 4.36
N LYS A 68 0.50 -16.00 5.08
CA LYS A 68 -0.95 -16.21 4.92
C LYS A 68 -1.77 -14.96 5.23
N HIS A 69 -1.31 -14.10 6.13
CA HIS A 69 -1.97 -12.82 6.38
C HIS A 69 -1.82 -11.89 5.17
N PHE A 70 -0.61 -11.74 4.63
CA PHE A 70 -0.38 -10.91 3.45
C PHE A 70 -1.08 -11.43 2.19
N SER A 71 -1.17 -12.75 2.01
CA SER A 71 -1.88 -13.33 0.86
C SER A 71 -3.40 -13.07 0.86
N LYS A 72 -3.98 -12.70 2.01
CA LYS A 72 -5.41 -12.44 2.19
C LYS A 72 -5.80 -10.96 2.04
N GLY A 73 -4.90 -10.08 1.60
CA GLY A 73 -5.24 -8.68 1.36
C GLY A 73 -6.45 -8.53 0.44
N ASN A 74 -7.49 -7.83 0.91
CA ASN A 74 -8.80 -7.69 0.27
C ASN A 74 -9.31 -6.24 0.23
N CYS A 75 -8.45 -5.27 0.53
CA CYS A 75 -8.81 -3.87 0.43
C CYS A 75 -8.93 -3.51 -1.06
N PRO A 76 -10.02 -2.87 -1.51
CA PRO A 76 -10.16 -2.43 -2.90
C PRO A 76 -9.28 -1.21 -3.22
N GLY A 77 -8.63 -0.62 -2.21
CA GLY A 77 -7.73 0.53 -2.35
C GLY A 77 -8.33 1.84 -1.81
N CYS A 78 -7.46 2.77 -1.40
CA CYS A 78 -7.87 4.01 -0.74
C CYS A 78 -8.69 4.97 -1.61
N ARG A 79 -8.70 4.79 -2.93
CA ARG A 79 -9.55 5.56 -3.86
C ARG A 79 -10.90 4.88 -4.10
N PHE A 80 -10.91 3.55 -4.09
CA PHE A 80 -12.03 2.73 -4.53
C PHE A 80 -12.92 2.25 -3.38
N SER A 81 -12.43 2.30 -2.13
CA SER A 81 -13.25 2.01 -0.97
C SER A 81 -14.19 3.17 -0.62
N ASP A 82 -15.36 2.88 -0.04
CA ASP A 82 -16.21 3.84 0.67
C ASP A 82 -16.10 3.73 2.20
N LYS A 83 -15.42 2.68 2.66
CA LYS A 83 -15.17 2.36 4.07
C LYS A 83 -13.66 2.11 4.23
N PRO A 84 -12.87 3.14 4.52
CA PRO A 84 -11.45 2.92 4.77
C PRO A 84 -11.31 2.01 6.00
N ILE A 85 -10.42 1.02 5.92
CA ILE A 85 -10.09 0.13 7.03
C ILE A 85 -9.44 0.92 8.19
N CYS A 86 -8.90 2.11 7.89
CA CYS A 86 -8.33 3.05 8.86
C CYS A 86 -9.22 4.29 9.04
N GLN A 87 -9.09 4.96 10.19
CA GLN A 87 -9.74 6.25 10.46
C GLN A 87 -9.10 7.38 9.63
N CYS A 88 -9.42 7.44 8.33
CA CYS A 88 -8.88 8.42 7.39
C CYS A 88 -10.02 9.13 6.63
N SER A 89 -10.06 10.46 6.69
CA SER A 89 -11.11 11.25 6.00
C SER A 89 -10.84 11.46 4.51
N ILE A 90 -9.59 11.28 4.06
CA ILE A 90 -9.15 11.59 2.68
C ILE A 90 -9.89 10.74 1.64
N ASN A 91 -10.17 9.47 1.96
CA ASN A 91 -10.90 8.52 1.09
C ASN A 91 -12.28 9.05 0.63
N LYS A 92 -13.00 9.80 1.48
CA LYS A 92 -14.28 10.42 1.12
C LYS A 92 -14.11 11.85 0.64
N CYS A 93 -13.14 12.57 1.20
CA CYS A 93 -12.92 13.98 0.90
C CYS A 93 -12.60 14.23 -0.57
N HIS A 94 -11.72 13.42 -1.19
CA HIS A 94 -11.31 13.63 -2.58
C HIS A 94 -12.49 13.52 -3.56
N LYS A 95 -13.42 12.58 -3.31
CA LYS A 95 -14.68 12.42 -4.07
C LYS A 95 -15.55 13.67 -3.93
N LYS A 96 -15.74 14.17 -2.70
CA LYS A 96 -16.54 15.38 -2.42
C LYS A 96 -15.95 16.64 -3.06
N GLN A 97 -14.62 16.77 -3.03
CA GLN A 97 -13.92 17.92 -3.62
C GLN A 97 -13.68 17.76 -5.13
N LYS A 98 -14.01 16.59 -5.71
CA LYS A 98 -13.79 16.26 -7.13
C LYS A 98 -12.35 16.47 -7.57
N VAL A 99 -11.41 15.97 -6.77
CA VAL A 99 -9.96 16.01 -7.05
C VAL A 99 -9.37 14.61 -7.04
N ASP A 100 -8.31 14.42 -7.82
CA ASP A 100 -7.57 13.16 -7.83
C ASP A 100 -6.56 13.08 -6.68
N PHE A 101 -5.96 14.21 -6.32
CA PHE A 101 -4.96 14.36 -5.27
C PHE A 101 -5.26 15.57 -4.39
N CYS A 102 -4.88 15.51 -3.11
CA CYS A 102 -5.21 16.57 -2.16
C CYS A 102 -4.66 17.94 -2.57
N PHE A 103 -3.46 18.02 -3.17
CA PHE A 103 -2.85 19.30 -3.58
C PHE A 103 -3.65 20.08 -4.62
N GLN A 104 -4.54 19.40 -5.37
CA GLN A 104 -5.41 20.01 -6.37
C GLN A 104 -6.63 20.70 -5.73
N CYS A 105 -6.91 20.44 -4.45
CA CYS A 105 -8.03 21.06 -3.74
C CYS A 105 -7.71 22.52 -3.40
N SER A 106 -8.68 23.42 -3.59
CA SER A 106 -8.55 24.85 -3.22
C SER A 106 -8.31 25.09 -1.72
N LYS A 107 -8.65 24.10 -0.88
CA LYS A 107 -8.42 24.14 0.57
C LYS A 107 -7.05 23.60 0.99
N TYR A 108 -6.24 23.14 0.04
CA TYR A 108 -4.93 22.58 0.34
C TYR A 108 -3.90 23.70 0.57
N PRO A 109 -3.07 23.63 1.64
CA PRO A 109 -3.01 22.58 2.64
C PRO A 109 -4.13 22.69 3.70
N CYS A 110 -4.78 21.57 4.02
CA CYS A 110 -5.81 21.48 5.05
C CYS A 110 -5.35 20.60 6.24
N ASN A 111 -6.25 20.32 7.20
CA ASN A 111 -5.97 19.43 8.32
C ASN A 111 -6.90 18.21 8.30
N PRO A 112 -6.64 17.19 7.44
CA PRO A 112 -7.50 16.02 7.38
C PRO A 112 -7.33 15.14 8.62
N THR A 113 -8.37 14.42 9.00
CA THR A 113 -8.27 13.31 9.97
C THR A 113 -7.45 12.18 9.34
N ILE A 114 -6.30 11.89 9.94
CA ILE A 114 -5.37 10.86 9.48
C ILE A 114 -5.11 9.91 10.65
N TYR A 115 -4.84 8.65 10.32
CA TYR A 115 -4.67 7.57 11.28
C TYR A 115 -3.49 7.75 12.25
N ASN A 116 -2.40 8.42 11.85
CA ASN A 116 -1.29 8.77 12.74
C ASN A 116 -0.52 10.01 12.25
N GLU A 117 0.31 10.60 13.12
CA GLU A 117 1.09 11.82 12.81
C GLU A 117 2.12 11.62 11.69
N SER A 118 2.78 10.46 11.64
CA SER A 118 3.75 10.13 10.59
C SER A 118 3.10 10.17 9.20
N LEU A 119 1.86 9.68 9.09
CA LEU A 119 1.08 9.72 7.86
C LEU A 119 0.66 11.15 7.49
N CYS A 120 0.55 12.08 8.44
CA CYS A 120 0.34 13.50 8.15
C CYS A 120 1.56 14.12 7.45
N LYS A 121 2.76 13.83 7.96
CA LYS A 121 4.01 14.27 7.34
C LYS A 121 4.16 13.70 5.92
N ILE A 122 3.89 12.40 5.75
CA ILE A 122 3.94 11.73 4.44
C ILE A 122 2.88 12.31 3.49
N TRP A 123 1.65 12.49 3.95
CA TRP A 123 0.57 13.09 3.16
C TRP A 123 0.96 14.46 2.60
N LYS A 124 1.45 15.35 3.47
CA LYS A 124 1.87 16.70 3.09
C LYS A 124 3.04 16.64 2.12
N LYS A 125 4.09 15.88 2.46
CA LYS A 125 5.26 15.72 1.61
C LYS A 125 4.90 15.22 0.21
N ASN A 126 4.14 14.13 0.10
CA ASN A 126 3.78 13.57 -1.20
C ASN A 126 2.94 14.53 -2.04
N ASN A 127 2.02 15.26 -1.42
CA ASN A 127 1.19 16.24 -2.13
C ASN A 127 1.98 17.47 -2.56
N ASP A 128 2.91 17.95 -1.74
CA ASP A 128 3.82 19.04 -2.11
C ASP A 128 4.76 18.59 -3.25
N ASP A 129 5.30 17.37 -3.18
CA ASP A 129 6.13 16.80 -4.25
C ASP A 129 5.34 16.70 -5.57
N MET A 130 4.14 16.13 -5.56
CA MET A 130 3.28 16.05 -6.75
C MET A 130 2.94 17.42 -7.32
N LYS A 131 2.74 18.44 -6.46
CA LYS A 131 2.52 19.83 -6.88
C LYS A 131 3.75 20.42 -7.57
N ASN A 132 4.95 20.09 -7.09
CA ASN A 132 6.20 20.67 -7.56
C ASN A 132 6.72 20.00 -8.84
N VAL A 133 6.71 18.66 -8.90
CA VAL A 133 7.32 17.90 -10.02
C VAL A 133 6.30 17.35 -11.01
N GLY A 134 5.01 17.43 -10.68
CA GLY A 134 3.91 16.81 -11.43
C GLY A 134 3.64 15.37 -11.00
N VAL A 135 2.38 14.95 -11.14
CA VAL A 135 1.91 13.62 -10.71
C VAL A 135 2.66 12.49 -11.40
N GLU A 136 2.91 12.60 -12.70
CA GLU A 136 3.55 11.53 -13.50
C GLU A 136 4.99 11.30 -13.06
N ASN A 137 5.78 12.37 -12.91
CA ASN A 137 7.17 12.28 -12.44
C ASN A 137 7.23 11.79 -10.99
N PHE A 138 6.31 12.27 -10.14
CA PHE A 138 6.20 11.76 -8.78
C PHE A 138 5.91 10.26 -8.78
N TYR A 139 4.96 9.79 -9.59
CA TYR A 139 4.58 8.39 -9.68
C TYR A 139 5.73 7.49 -10.16
N ILE A 140 6.48 7.91 -11.19
CA ILE A 140 7.67 7.19 -11.67
C ILE A 140 8.72 7.13 -10.56
N ALA A 141 9.06 8.26 -9.94
CA ALA A 141 10.03 8.31 -8.85
C ALA A 141 9.60 7.51 -7.62
N GLN A 142 8.28 7.38 -7.39
CA GLN A 142 7.75 6.60 -6.29
C GLN A 142 7.99 5.10 -6.51
N LYS A 143 7.91 4.59 -7.74
CA LYS A 143 8.17 3.17 -8.06
C LYS A 143 9.59 2.71 -7.71
N GLU A 144 10.56 3.62 -7.74
CA GLU A 144 11.95 3.33 -7.38
C GLU A 144 12.21 3.25 -5.87
N LYS A 145 11.24 3.65 -5.04
CA LYS A 145 11.37 3.67 -3.57
C LYS A 145 10.71 2.47 -2.92
N THR A 146 11.20 2.03 -1.76
CA THR A 146 10.41 1.13 -0.91
C THR A 146 9.17 1.85 -0.37
N ARG A 147 8.06 1.12 -0.22
CA ARG A 147 6.83 1.69 0.37
C ARG A 147 6.90 1.77 1.89
N TYR A 148 7.39 0.70 2.51
CA TYR A 148 7.53 0.54 3.96
C TYR A 148 8.96 0.86 4.38
#